data_AF-A0A0L7LP61-F1
#
_entry.id   AF-A0A0L7LP61-F1
#
_cell.length_a   1.000
_cell.length_b   1.000
_cell.length_c   1.000
_cell.angle_alpha   90.00
_cell.angle_beta   90.00
_cell.angle_gamma   90.00
#
_symmetry.space_group_name_H-M   'P 1'
#
loop_
_entity.id
_entity.type
_entity.pdbx_description
1 polymer ?
#
loop_
_entity_poly.entity_id
_entity_poly.type
_entity_poly.pdbx_seq_one_letter_code
_entity_poly.pdbx_strand_id
1 'polypeptide(L)'
;MRQLVSFDKLKLTNNQLDDNGHIILNSMHRYQPRLHVVYLPGEGQSSTTCTSSFQDEDVRTRYRTFVFPETGFTAVTAYQNHRA
;
A
#
# COMPACT_ATOMS: atom_id res chain seq x y z
N MET A 1 2.59 17.64 9.52
CA MET A 1 2.20 17.43 8.11
C MET A 1 2.13 18.78 7.43
N ARG A 2 3.01 19.05 6.46
CA ARG A 2 3.19 20.39 5.86
C ARG A 2 2.49 20.57 4.51
N GLN A 3 2.19 19.47 3.83
CA GLN A 3 1.59 19.45 2.49
C GLN A 3 0.87 18.13 2.26
N LEU A 4 0.09 18.07 1.18
CA LEU A 4 -0.59 16.87 0.73
C LEU A 4 0.43 15.83 0.25
N VAL A 5 0.23 14.58 0.65
CA VAL A 5 0.99 13.43 0.16
C VAL A 5 0.27 12.88 -1.08
N SER A 6 0.92 12.94 -2.24
CA SER A 6 0.37 12.50 -3.52
C SER A 6 1.09 11.24 -4.02
N PHE A 7 0.34 10.34 -4.67
CA PHE A 7 0.83 9.12 -5.32
C PHE A 7 0.60 9.17 -6.84
N ASP A 8 0.66 10.36 -7.44
CA ASP A 8 0.46 10.60 -8.88
C ASP A 8 1.41 9.84 -9.81
N LYS A 9 2.60 9.49 -9.33
CA LYS A 9 3.60 8.69 -10.05
C LYS A 9 3.33 7.18 -10.03
N LEU A 10 2.33 6.71 -9.28
CA LEU A 10 1.96 5.29 -9.20
C LEU A 10 1.41 4.82 -10.55
N LYS A 11 1.90 3.68 -11.03
CA LYS A 11 1.47 3.07 -12.29
C LYS A 11 1.02 1.64 -12.07
N LEU A 12 0.01 1.25 -12.85
CA LEU A 12 -0.56 -0.08 -12.90
C LEU A 12 -0.18 -0.73 -14.23
N THR A 13 0.11 -2.02 -14.22
CA THR A 13 0.45 -2.80 -15.42
C THR A 13 -0.25 -4.16 -15.40
N ASN A 14 -0.51 -4.72 -16.56
CA ASN A 14 -0.94 -6.12 -16.72
C ASN A 14 0.21 -7.04 -17.15
N ASN A 15 1.40 -6.49 -17.42
CA ASN A 15 2.59 -7.27 -17.72
C ASN A 15 3.09 -7.96 -16.45
N GLN A 16 3.02 -9.29 -16.40
CA GLN A 16 3.48 -10.10 -15.26
C GLN A 16 4.99 -10.11 -15.08
N LEU A 17 5.73 -9.67 -16.11
CA LEU A 17 7.19 -9.61 -16.15
C LEU A 17 7.65 -8.13 -16.20
N ASP A 18 6.97 -7.23 -15.50
CA ASP A 18 7.38 -5.83 -15.43
C ASP A 18 8.63 -5.67 -14.55
N ASP A 19 9.71 -5.14 -15.15
CA ASP A 19 10.98 -4.86 -14.46
C ASP A 19 11.07 -3.44 -13.89
N ASN A 20 10.05 -2.60 -14.12
CA ASN A 20 10.03 -1.19 -13.70
C ASN A 20 9.51 -0.99 -12.27
N GLY A 21 9.04 -2.06 -11.62
CA GLY A 21 8.46 -2.01 -10.28
C GLY A 21 7.06 -1.40 -10.25
N HIS A 22 6.34 -1.41 -11.38
CA HIS A 22 4.92 -1.02 -11.39
C HIS A 22 4.05 -2.06 -10.67
N ILE A 23 2.87 -1.65 -10.23
CA ILE A 23 1.94 -2.57 -9.57
C ILE A 23 1.25 -3.43 -10.63
N ILE A 24 1.50 -4.73 -10.58
CA ILE A 24 0.92 -5.71 -11.51
C ILE A 24 -0.50 -6.07 -11.05
N LEU A 25 -1.48 -5.88 -11.92
CA LEU A 25 -2.88 -6.24 -11.69
C LEU A 25 -3.40 -7.14 -12.81
N ASN A 26 -4.34 -8.03 -12.44
CA ASN A 26 -5.07 -8.84 -13.40
C ASN A 26 -6.30 -8.07 -13.89
N SER A 27 -6.50 -8.06 -15.21
CA SER A 27 -7.70 -7.45 -15.81
C SER A 27 -8.96 -8.17 -15.31
N MET A 28 -10.08 -7.44 -15.27
CA MET A 28 -11.40 -7.89 -14.80
C MET A 28 -11.47 -8.32 -13.33
N HIS A 29 -10.50 -7.92 -12.50
CA HIS A 29 -10.50 -8.17 -11.06
C HIS A 29 -10.74 -6.88 -10.27
N ARG A 30 -11.43 -7.00 -9.13
CA ARG A 30 -11.68 -5.89 -8.19
C ARG A 30 -10.50 -5.74 -7.24
N TYR A 31 -10.07 -4.51 -7.04
CA TYR A 31 -8.96 -4.14 -6.17
C TYR A 31 -9.39 -3.04 -5.19
N GLN A 32 -8.79 -3.08 -4.01
CA GLN A 32 -8.97 -2.09 -2.94
C GLN A 32 -7.60 -1.49 -2.60
N PRO A 33 -7.35 -0.22 -2.94
CA PRO A 33 -6.17 0.51 -2.48
C PRO A 33 -6.11 0.58 -0.95
N ARG A 34 -4.90 0.49 -0.40
CA ARG A 34 -4.62 0.57 1.05
C ARG A 34 -3.43 1.50 1.27
N LEU A 35 -3.57 2.43 2.20
CA LEU A 35 -2.50 3.33 2.61
C LEU A 35 -1.85 2.80 3.88
N HIS A 36 -0.54 2.55 3.84
CA HIS A 36 0.23 2.09 4.98
C HIS A 36 1.18 3.18 5.45
N VAL A 37 1.13 3.54 6.73
CA VAL A 37 2.02 4.49 7.39
C VAL A 37 2.89 3.73 8.38
N VAL A 38 4.20 3.67 8.14
CA VAL A 38 5.16 2.90 8.95
C VAL A 38 6.05 3.87 9.72
N TYR A 39 6.20 3.64 11.02
CA TYR A 39 7.18 4.35 11.85
C TYR A 39 8.53 3.63 11.79
N LEU A 40 9.57 4.34 11.33
CA LEU A 40 10.93 3.85 11.31
C LEU A 40 11.75 4.57 12.40
N PRO A 41 12.33 3.86 13.39
CA PRO A 41 13.22 4.47 14.36
C PRO A 41 14.53 4.92 13.68
N GLY A 42 15.09 6.06 14.11
CA GLY A 42 16.32 6.60 13.53
C GLY A 42 17.57 5.78 13.84
N GLU A 43 18.58 5.85 12.95
CA GLU A 43 19.89 5.23 13.15
C GLU A 43 20.54 5.76 14.43
N GLY A 44 20.65 4.90 15.44
CA GLY A 44 21.10 5.25 16.79
C GLY A 44 20.18 4.70 17.90
N GLN A 45 18.92 4.38 17.56
CA GLN A 45 18.06 3.55 18.40
C GLN A 45 18.19 2.09 17.94
N SER A 46 19.36 1.50 18.19
CA SER A 46 19.58 0.08 17.92
C SER A 46 18.53 -0.74 18.67
N SER A 47 17.68 -1.44 17.92
CA SER A 47 17.46 -2.90 17.98
C SER A 47 17.85 -3.65 19.28
N THR A 48 17.55 -3.11 20.46
CA THR A 48 17.74 -3.83 21.73
C THR A 48 16.40 -3.97 22.42
N THR A 49 15.44 -4.63 21.77
CA THR A 49 14.47 -5.55 22.41
C THR A 49 13.73 -6.30 21.31
N CYS A 50 14.40 -7.24 20.64
CA CYS A 50 13.72 -8.19 19.75
C CYS A 50 14.02 -9.64 20.15
N THR A 51 14.19 -9.89 21.45
CA THR A 51 14.22 -11.24 22.05
C THR A 51 13.78 -11.18 23.52
N SER A 52 12.51 -10.86 23.77
CA SER A 52 11.82 -11.21 25.03
C SER A 52 10.33 -10.93 24.81
N SER A 53 9.58 -11.98 24.45
CA SER A 53 8.70 -12.69 25.39
C SER A 53 7.46 -11.86 25.78
N PHE A 54 6.32 -12.24 25.17
CA PHE A 54 4.95 -12.03 25.67
C PHE A 54 4.52 -10.58 25.97
N GLN A 55 3.96 -9.88 24.97
CA GLN A 55 2.80 -8.98 25.13
C GLN A 55 2.27 -8.54 23.75
N ASP A 56 1.03 -8.91 23.46
CA ASP A 56 0.35 -8.93 22.15
C ASP A 56 -0.15 -7.55 21.65
N GLU A 57 0.22 -6.45 22.32
CA GLU A 57 -0.29 -5.10 22.03
C GLU A 57 0.79 -4.11 21.53
N ASP A 58 2.08 -4.32 21.79
CA ASP A 58 3.14 -3.37 21.39
C ASP A 58 3.67 -3.56 19.95
N VAL A 59 3.37 -4.69 19.32
CA VAL A 59 3.82 -5.00 17.95
C VAL A 59 2.95 -4.31 16.88
N ARG A 60 1.70 -3.96 17.21
CA ARG A 60 0.77 -3.26 16.30
C ARG A 60 1.16 -1.80 16.06
N THR A 61 2.05 -1.23 16.88
CA THR A 61 2.28 0.22 16.93
C THR A 61 3.28 0.72 15.87
N ARG A 62 3.98 -0.17 15.16
CA ARG A 62 4.99 0.24 14.16
C ARG A 62 4.42 0.61 12.80
N TYR A 63 3.17 0.27 12.51
CA TYR A 63 2.50 0.72 11.29
C TYR A 63 0.99 0.83 11.46
N ARG A 64 0.37 1.74 10.70
CA ARG A 64 -1.08 1.88 10.60
C ARG A 64 -1.52 1.71 9.16
N THR A 65 -2.66 1.07 8.96
CA THR A 65 -3.26 0.87 7.64
C THR A 65 -4.59 1.60 7.56
N PHE A 66 -4.80 2.34 6.47
CA PHE A 66 -6.04 3.04 6.15
C PHE A 66 -6.61 2.49 4.85
N VAL A 67 -7.92 2.27 4.83
CA VAL A 67 -8.65 1.76 3.67
C VAL A 67 -9.83 2.66 3.43
N PHE A 68 -9.97 3.13 2.19
CA PHE A 68 -11.04 4.02 1.74
C PHE A 68 -11.92 3.25 0.76
N PRO A 69 -13.10 2.75 1.15
CA PRO A 69 -13.95 1.91 0.29
C PRO A 69 -14.30 2.54 -1.06
N GLU A 70 -14.44 3.87 -1.10
CA GLU A 70 -14.69 4.67 -2.30
C GLU A 70 -13.56 4.62 -3.34
N THR A 71 -12.36 4.14 -2.95
CA THR A 71 -11.22 3.97 -3.87
C THR A 71 -11.17 2.59 -4.52
N GLY A 72 -12.11 1.70 -4.22
CA GLY A 72 -12.20 0.40 -4.87
C GLY A 72 -12.48 0.50 -6.37
N PHE A 73 -11.79 -0.29 -7.19
CA PHE A 73 -11.95 -0.26 -8.65
C PHE A 73 -11.80 -1.65 -9.27
N THR A 74 -12.25 -1.78 -10.53
CA THR A 74 -11.98 -2.96 -11.36
C THR A 74 -10.87 -2.62 -12.34
N ALA A 75 -9.77 -3.38 -12.34
CA ALA A 75 -8.71 -3.19 -13.33
C ALA A 75 -9.22 -3.65 -14.70
N VAL A 76 -9.04 -2.83 -15.74
CA VAL A 76 -9.48 -3.13 -17.10
C VAL A 76 -8.43 -2.69 -18.11
N THR A 77 -8.36 -3.37 -19.24
CA THR A 77 -7.54 -2.97 -20.40
C THR A 77 -8.28 -2.03 -21.35
N ALA A 78 -9.60 -1.96 -21.23
CA ALA A 78 -10.45 -1.02 -21.95
C ALA A 78 -11.68 -0.68 -21.09
N TYR A 79 -12.13 0.58 -21.13
CA TYR A 79 -13.34 1.01 -20.42
C TYR A 79 -14.55 0.21 -20.89
N GLN A 80 -15.30 -0.34 -19.94
CA GLN A 80 -16.47 -1.19 -20.20
C GLN A 80 -17.79 -0.41 -20.13
N ASN A 81 -17.85 0.60 -19.26
CA ASN A 81 -19.06 1.39 -19.05
C ASN A 81 -18.97 2.66 -19.91
N HIS A 82 -19.93 2.86 -20.80
CA HIS A 82 -20.04 4.05 -21.64
C HIS A 82 -20.39 5.34 -20.87
N ARG A 83 -20.64 5.23 -19.55
CA ARG A 83 -20.94 6.36 -18.65
C ARG A 83 -19.80 6.71 -17.69
N ALA A 84 -18.70 5.96 -17.72
CA ALA A 84 -17.50 6.27 -16.94
C ALA A 84 -16.63 7.28 -17.69
#